data_AF-A0A2W4JSA0-F1
#
_entry.id   AF-A0A2W4JSA0-F1
#
_cell.length_a   1.000
_cell.length_b   1.000
_cell.length_c   1.000
_cell.angle_alpha   90.00
_cell.angle_beta   90.00
_cell.angle_gamma   90.00
#
_symmetry.space_group_name_H-M   'P 1'
#
loop_
_entity.id
_entity.type
_entity.pdbx_description
1 polymer ?
#
loop_
_entity_poly.entity_id
_entity_poly.type
_entity_poly.pdbx_seq_one_letter_code
_entity_poly.pdbx_strand_id
1 'polypeptide(L)'
;MNRSLVIVFLLLLVAAGAGVWYWWQRPTPPATVPVPPTPPAETRAEEQPAAPEPEIRHPIEEVAPEQPAEAPLPPERADETLEAALVELLGRDAVSQFLRLTDLPLRFVATVDNLGRAHATPKAWPVQPMP
;
A
#
# COMPACT_ATOMS: atom_id res chain seq x y z
N MET A 1 -28.26 -43.13 -9.42
CA MET A 1 -27.21 -42.20 -9.88
C MET A 1 -25.88 -42.65 -9.30
N ASN A 2 -24.93 -43.00 -10.15
CA ASN A 2 -23.85 -43.92 -9.80
C ASN A 2 -22.79 -43.13 -9.03
N ARG A 3 -22.59 -43.46 -7.75
CA ARG A 3 -21.64 -42.74 -6.86
C ARG A 3 -20.26 -42.59 -7.50
N SER A 4 -19.81 -43.58 -8.26
CA SER A 4 -18.55 -43.53 -9.01
C SER A 4 -18.52 -42.44 -10.08
N LEU A 5 -19.65 -42.17 -10.75
CA LEU A 5 -19.77 -41.14 -11.77
C LEU A 5 -19.73 -39.73 -11.15
N VAL A 6 -20.31 -39.57 -9.96
CA VAL A 6 -20.22 -38.34 -9.16
C VAL A 6 -18.78 -38.09 -8.70
N ILE A 7 -18.09 -39.13 -8.23
CA ILE A 7 -16.68 -39.02 -7.80
C ILE A 7 -15.76 -38.67 -8.97
N VAL A 8 -15.94 -39.31 -10.12
CA VAL A 8 -15.16 -39.00 -11.34
C VAL A 8 -15.40 -37.56 -11.79
N PHE A 9 -16.66 -37.09 -11.75
CA PHE A 9 -16.99 -35.71 -12.11
C PHE A 9 -16.35 -34.70 -11.15
N LEU A 10 -16.36 -34.98 -9.84
CA LEU A 10 -15.75 -34.12 -8.83
C LEU A 10 -14.22 -34.05 -8.99
N LEU A 11 -13.57 -35.18 -9.28
CA LEU A 11 -12.14 -35.23 -9.56
C LEU A 11 -11.77 -34.41 -10.81
N LEU A 12 -12.60 -34.48 -11.86
CA LEU A 12 -12.42 -33.67 -13.07
C LEU A 12 -12.53 -32.17 -12.79
N LEU A 13 -13.49 -31.76 -11.97
CA LEU A 13 -13.65 -30.36 -11.56
C LEU A 13 -12.45 -29.85 -10.75
N VAL A 14 -11.94 -30.66 -9.82
CA VAL A 14 -10.75 -30.30 -9.03
C VAL A 14 -9.52 -30.18 -9.92
N ALA A 15 -9.31 -31.12 -10.85
CA ALA A 15 -8.20 -31.08 -11.80
C ALA A 15 -8.27 -29.86 -12.72
N ALA A 16 -9.46 -29.51 -13.21
CA ALA A 16 -9.68 -28.32 -14.03
C ALA A 16 -9.40 -27.03 -13.24
N GLY A 17 -9.91 -26.93 -12.01
CA GLY A 17 -9.67 -25.79 -11.12
C GLY A 17 -8.20 -25.59 -10.80
N ALA A 18 -7.48 -26.68 -10.48
CA ALA A 18 -6.04 -26.64 -10.24
C ALA A 18 -5.25 -26.23 -11.49
N GLY A 19 -5.66 -26.69 -12.67
CA GLY A 19 -5.04 -26.32 -13.95
C GLY A 19 -5.19 -24.83 -14.26
N VAL A 20 -6.38 -24.26 -14.06
CA VAL A 20 -6.64 -22.82 -14.23
C VAL A 20 -5.85 -21.99 -13.22
N TRP A 21 -5.84 -22.40 -11.95
CA TRP A 21 -5.09 -21.71 -10.90
C TRP A 21 -3.58 -21.70 -11.18
N TYR A 22 -3.02 -22.83 -11.60
CA TYR A 22 -1.61 -22.94 -11.95
C TYR A 22 -1.25 -22.11 -13.19
N TRP A 23 -2.13 -22.07 -14.20
CA TRP A 23 -1.92 -21.25 -15.39
C TRP A 23 -1.93 -19.75 -15.07
N TRP A 24 -2.82 -19.32 -14.16
CA TRP A 24 -2.92 -17.91 -13.77
C TRP A 24 -1.70 -17.43 -12.95
N GLN A 25 -0.97 -18.34 -12.31
CA GLN A 25 0.27 -18.01 -11.58
C GLN A 25 1.52 -17.91 -12.44
N ARG A 26 1.44 -18.22 -13.75
CA ARG A 26 2.62 -18.12 -14.62
C ARG A 26 3.04 -16.65 -14.76
N PRO A 27 4.25 -16.27 -14.31
CA PRO A 27 4.75 -14.92 -14.51
C PRO A 27 4.85 -14.63 -16.01
N THR A 28 4.36 -13.47 -16.44
CA THR A 28 4.60 -12.99 -17.80
C THR A 28 6.11 -12.84 -17.99
N PRO A 29 6.71 -13.40 -19.05
CA PRO A 29 8.13 -13.18 -19.35
C PRO A 29 8.41 -11.67 -19.40
N PRO A 30 9.48 -11.18 -18.76
CA PRO A 30 9.85 -9.78 -18.89
C PRO A 30 10.04 -9.47 -20.38
N ALA A 31 9.35 -8.45 -20.87
CA ALA A 31 9.56 -7.96 -22.21
C ALA A 31 11.04 -7.59 -22.35
N THR A 32 11.74 -8.21 -23.29
CA THR A 32 13.10 -7.80 -23.66
C THR A 32 13.03 -6.37 -24.15
N VAL A 33 13.44 -5.44 -23.29
CA VAL A 33 13.56 -4.03 -23.64
C VAL A 33 14.73 -3.93 -24.62
N PRO A 34 14.56 -3.37 -25.83
CA PRO A 34 15.69 -3.14 -26.72
C PRO A 34 16.69 -2.24 -26.01
N VAL A 35 17.95 -2.67 -25.95
CA VAL A 35 19.05 -1.87 -25.40
C VAL A 35 19.15 -0.62 -26.27
N PRO A 36 19.01 0.59 -25.69
CA PRO A 36 19.21 1.83 -26.43
C PRO A 36 20.64 1.88 -26.96
N PRO A 37 20.88 2.46 -28.15
CA PRO A 37 22.23 2.62 -28.68
C PRO A 37 23.09 3.38 -27.67
N THR A 38 24.32 2.90 -27.49
CA THR A 38 25.33 3.54 -26.65
C THR A 38 25.45 5.01 -27.06
N PRO A 39 25.25 5.97 -26.14
CA PRO A 39 25.47 7.38 -26.42
C PRO A 39 26.91 7.58 -26.92
N PRO A 40 27.15 8.48 -27.89
CA PRO A 40 28.49 8.92 -28.20
C PRO A 40 29.21 9.30 -26.91
N ALA A 41 30.47 8.90 -26.76
CA ALA A 41 31.27 9.27 -25.59
C ALA A 41 31.15 10.78 -25.37
N GLU A 42 30.53 11.17 -24.26
CA GLU A 42 30.44 12.57 -23.86
C GLU A 42 31.87 13.09 -23.82
N THR A 43 32.16 14.04 -24.71
CA THR A 43 33.26 14.97 -24.47
C THR A 43 32.96 15.58 -23.12
N ARG A 44 33.86 15.36 -22.15
CA ARG A 44 33.77 15.91 -20.81
C ARG A 44 33.36 17.37 -20.92
N ALA A 45 32.10 17.66 -20.59
CA ALA A 45 31.65 19.02 -20.45
C ALA A 45 32.57 19.66 -19.40
N GLU A 46 33.22 20.75 -19.78
CA GLU A 46 33.82 21.64 -18.79
C GLU A 46 32.76 21.92 -17.72
N GLU A 47 33.15 21.83 -16.45
CA GLU A 47 32.28 22.15 -15.32
C GLU A 47 31.72 23.55 -15.55
N GLN A 48 30.49 23.59 -16.04
CA GLN A 48 29.73 24.82 -16.17
C GLN A 48 29.54 25.33 -14.73
N PRO A 49 29.98 26.56 -14.41
CA PRO A 49 29.79 27.11 -13.08
C PRO A 49 28.34 26.93 -12.64
N ALA A 50 28.15 26.37 -11.44
CA ALA A 50 26.83 26.14 -10.88
C ALA A 50 26.01 27.43 -11.00
N ALA A 51 24.83 27.33 -11.63
CA ALA A 51 23.90 28.44 -11.67
C ALA A 51 23.59 28.88 -10.24
N PRO A 52 23.46 30.20 -9.97
CA PRO A 52 23.13 30.67 -8.64
C PRO A 52 21.82 30.05 -8.18
N GLU A 53 21.80 29.57 -6.95
CA GLU A 53 20.61 28.98 -6.34
C GLU A 53 19.47 30.00 -6.35
N PRO A 54 18.23 29.61 -6.73
CA PRO A 54 17.13 30.55 -6.89
C PRO A 54 16.83 31.27 -5.58
N GLU A 55 16.65 32.59 -5.67
CA GLU A 55 16.27 33.42 -4.54
C GLU A 55 14.89 32.99 -4.00
N ILE A 56 14.85 32.58 -2.72
CA ILE A 56 13.62 32.19 -2.04
C ILE A 56 12.79 33.45 -1.77
N ARG A 57 11.80 33.74 -2.64
CA ARG A 57 10.97 34.96 -2.55
C ARG A 57 9.96 34.97 -1.40
N HIS A 58 9.64 33.81 -0.83
CA HIS A 58 8.65 33.66 0.24
C HIS A 58 9.15 32.68 1.30
N PRO A 59 10.12 33.09 2.13
CA PRO A 59 10.55 32.26 3.26
C PRO A 59 9.36 32.07 4.21
N ILE A 60 9.08 30.81 4.52
CA ILE A 60 8.12 30.45 5.57
C ILE A 60 8.84 30.64 6.90
N GLU A 61 8.14 31.21 7.88
CA GLU A 61 8.70 31.36 9.22
C GLU A 61 9.04 29.97 9.78
N GLU A 62 10.28 29.82 10.28
CA GLU A 62 10.68 28.58 10.94
C GLU A 62 9.73 28.35 12.11
N VAL A 63 9.09 27.19 12.12
CA VAL A 63 8.31 26.74 13.26
C VAL A 63 9.28 26.71 14.43
N ALA A 64 9.09 27.60 15.41
CA ALA A 64 9.82 27.55 16.67
C ALA A 64 9.76 26.10 17.16
N PRO A 65 10.86 25.51 17.67
CA PRO A 65 10.83 24.15 18.14
C PRO A 65 9.75 24.07 19.23
N GLU A 66 8.58 23.54 18.84
CA GLU A 66 7.53 23.24 19.78
C GLU A 66 8.10 22.27 20.80
N GLN A 67 7.42 22.20 21.96
CA GLN A 67 7.73 21.32 23.09
C GLN A 67 8.48 20.05 22.67
N PRO A 68 9.49 19.59 23.44
CA PRO A 68 10.36 18.50 23.05
C PRO A 68 9.55 17.41 22.38
N ALA A 69 9.75 17.23 21.07
CA ALA A 69 8.93 16.35 20.26
C ALA A 69 8.83 15.04 21.02
N GLU A 70 7.61 14.69 21.43
CA GLU A 70 7.40 13.49 22.20
C GLU A 70 7.98 12.33 21.41
N ALA A 71 8.80 11.51 22.08
CA ALA A 71 9.56 10.48 21.39
C ALA A 71 8.60 9.67 20.52
N PRO A 72 8.93 9.41 19.24
CA PRO A 72 8.04 8.69 18.34
C PRO A 72 7.51 7.43 19.01
N LEU A 73 6.20 7.27 19.00
CA LEU A 73 5.57 6.08 19.57
C LEU A 73 6.19 4.85 18.90
N PRO A 74 6.59 3.83 19.69
CA PRO A 74 7.06 2.59 19.11
C PRO A 74 5.96 2.00 18.22
N PRO A 75 6.29 1.49 17.02
CA PRO A 75 5.29 1.00 16.07
C PRO A 75 4.41 -0.11 16.66
N GLU A 76 4.96 -0.94 17.56
CA GLU A 76 4.24 -1.97 18.28
C GLU A 76 3.13 -1.46 19.21
N ARG A 77 3.17 -0.18 19.63
CA ARG A 77 2.15 0.44 20.49
C ARG A 77 1.19 1.37 19.76
N ALA A 78 1.42 1.61 18.47
CA ALA A 78 0.61 2.54 17.69
C ALA A 78 -0.86 2.09 17.63
N ASP A 79 -1.10 0.79 17.42
CA ASP A 79 -2.45 0.22 17.34
C ASP A 79 -3.21 0.38 18.67
N GLU A 80 -2.60 0.03 19.80
CA GLU A 80 -3.23 0.12 21.13
C GLU A 80 -3.53 1.57 21.52
N THR A 81 -2.59 2.48 21.24
CA THR A 81 -2.73 3.91 21.57
C THR A 81 -3.85 4.54 20.74
N LEU A 82 -3.92 4.21 19.45
CA LEU A 82 -4.95 4.71 18.56
C LEU A 82 -6.32 4.11 18.88
N GLU A 83 -6.39 2.80 19.19
CA GLU A 83 -7.63 2.17 19.64
C GLU A 83 -8.17 2.85 20.90
N ALA A 84 -7.33 3.07 21.91
CA ALA A 84 -7.74 3.71 23.16
C ALA A 84 -8.34 5.11 22.92
N ALA A 85 -7.66 5.94 22.12
CA ALA A 85 -8.14 7.27 21.78
C ALA A 85 -9.46 7.25 20.99
N LEU A 86 -9.62 6.31 20.05
CA LEU A 86 -10.86 6.16 19.29
C LEU A 86 -12.00 5.64 20.16
N VAL A 87 -11.72 4.74 21.11
CA VAL A 87 -12.72 4.24 22.07
C VAL A 87 -13.15 5.36 23.02
N GLU A 88 -12.24 6.23 23.43
CA GLU A 88 -12.57 7.40 24.24
C GLU A 88 -13.48 8.38 23.48
N LEU A 89 -13.21 8.61 22.19
CA LEU A 89 -13.93 9.59 21.38
C LEU A 89 -15.28 9.06 20.84
N LEU A 90 -15.32 7.81 20.35
CA LEU A 90 -16.47 7.24 19.65
C LEU A 90 -17.24 6.20 20.49
N GLY A 91 -16.64 5.70 21.57
CA GLY A 91 -17.16 4.58 22.34
C GLY A 91 -16.76 3.22 21.74
N ARG A 92 -16.64 2.22 22.62
CA ARG A 92 -16.16 0.87 22.28
C ARG A 92 -17.04 0.17 21.24
N ASP A 93 -18.36 0.31 21.33
CA ASP A 93 -19.30 -0.38 20.44
C ASP A 93 -19.13 0.09 18.98
N ALA A 94 -19.06 1.41 18.76
CA ALA A 94 -18.86 1.97 17.42
C ALA A 94 -17.51 1.53 16.82
N VAL A 95 -16.44 1.62 17.61
CA VAL A 95 -15.09 1.24 17.17
C VAL A 95 -15.04 -0.24 16.76
N SER A 96 -15.58 -1.13 17.60
CA SER A 96 -15.60 -2.57 17.32
C SER A 96 -16.54 -2.99 16.21
N GLN A 97 -17.62 -2.24 15.96
CA GLN A 97 -18.59 -2.55 14.91
C GLN A 97 -18.13 -2.04 13.54
N PHE A 98 -17.48 -0.88 13.48
CA PHE A 98 -17.21 -0.21 12.21
C PHE A 98 -15.76 -0.27 11.77
N LEU A 99 -14.79 -0.40 12.67
CA LEU A 99 -13.37 -0.31 12.34
C LEU A 99 -12.67 -1.67 12.35
N ARG A 100 -11.59 -1.76 11.57
CA ARG A 100 -10.62 -2.85 11.58
C ARG A 100 -9.39 -2.42 12.37
N LEU A 101 -9.26 -2.91 13.59
CA LEU A 101 -8.24 -2.46 14.54
C LEU A 101 -6.82 -2.92 14.20
N THR A 102 -6.67 -4.09 13.58
CA THR A 102 -5.36 -4.60 13.17
C THR A 102 -4.76 -3.76 12.05
N ASP A 103 -3.55 -3.24 12.26
CA ASP A 103 -2.83 -2.39 11.31
C ASP A 103 -3.61 -1.10 10.97
N LEU A 104 -4.44 -0.60 11.88
CA LEU A 104 -5.31 0.55 11.63
C LEU A 104 -4.57 1.80 11.11
N PRO A 105 -3.40 2.20 11.66
CA PRO A 105 -2.63 3.32 11.13
C PRO A 105 -2.23 3.11 9.66
N LEU A 106 -1.75 1.90 9.32
CA LEU A 106 -1.33 1.57 7.96
C LEU A 106 -2.52 1.55 6.99
N ARG A 107 -3.70 1.08 7.44
CA ARG A 107 -4.95 1.12 6.66
C ARG A 107 -5.42 2.55 6.41
N PHE A 108 -5.28 3.43 7.40
CA PHE A 108 -5.64 4.83 7.25
C PHE A 108 -4.74 5.52 6.21
N VAL A 109 -3.42 5.33 6.32
CA VAL A 109 -2.45 5.82 5.32
C VAL A 109 -2.75 5.25 3.93
N ALA A 110 -3.03 3.94 3.84
CA ALA A 110 -3.40 3.32 2.58
C ALA A 110 -4.69 3.90 1.99
N THR A 111 -5.62 4.38 2.83
CA THR A 111 -6.84 5.06 2.37
C THR A 111 -6.48 6.42 1.77
N VAL A 112 -5.68 7.21 2.49
CA VAL A 112 -5.20 8.53 2.03
C VAL A 112 -4.43 8.41 0.71
N ASP A 113 -3.48 7.47 0.64
CA ASP A 113 -2.67 7.23 -0.55
C ASP A 113 -3.52 6.74 -1.74
N ASN A 114 -4.63 6.03 -1.48
CA ASN A 114 -5.51 5.54 -2.54
C ASN A 114 -6.57 6.55 -3.01
N LEU A 115 -6.71 7.74 -2.40
CA LEU A 115 -7.67 8.75 -2.88
C LEU A 115 -7.40 9.18 -4.33
N GLY A 116 -6.12 9.18 -4.75
CA GLY A 116 -5.73 9.53 -6.12
C GLY A 116 -5.89 8.39 -7.13
N ARG A 117 -6.31 7.19 -6.71
CA ARG A 117 -6.40 6.01 -7.59
C ARG A 117 -7.85 5.66 -7.90
N ALA A 118 -8.08 5.20 -9.13
CA ALA A 118 -9.41 4.77 -9.57
C ALA A 118 -9.92 3.53 -8.82
N HIS A 119 -9.03 2.71 -8.27
CA HIS A 119 -9.38 1.49 -7.54
C HIS A 119 -8.50 1.34 -6.30
N ALA A 120 -9.12 0.96 -5.18
CA ALA A 120 -8.46 0.61 -3.92
C ALA A 120 -8.85 -0.81 -3.52
N THR A 121 -7.90 -1.60 -3.02
CA THR A 121 -8.19 -2.97 -2.60
C THR A 121 -9.03 -2.95 -1.31
N PRO A 122 -10.23 -3.60 -1.26
CA PRO A 122 -11.08 -3.59 -0.07
C PRO A 122 -10.40 -4.12 1.20
N LYS A 123 -9.43 -5.03 1.04
CA LYS A 123 -8.65 -5.57 2.16
C LYS A 123 -7.80 -4.53 2.88
N ALA A 124 -7.50 -3.38 2.26
CA ALA A 124 -6.73 -2.30 2.85
C ALA A 124 -7.61 -1.27 3.58
N TRP A 125 -8.94 -1.39 3.51
CA TRP A 125 -9.84 -0.42 4.10
C TRP A 125 -9.76 -0.47 5.64
N PRO A 126 -9.90 0.69 6.32
CA PRO A 126 -9.87 0.80 7.77
C PRO A 126 -11.21 0.41 8.41
N VAL A 127 -12.25 0.22 7.59
CA VAL A 127 -13.61 -0.12 8.02
C VAL A 127 -13.95 -1.58 7.77
N GLN A 128 -14.93 -2.10 8.52
CA GLN A 128 -15.51 -3.41 8.27
C GLN A 128 -16.32 -3.39 6.95
N PRO A 129 -16.22 -4.45 6.13
CA PRO A 129 -17.05 -4.57 4.94
C PRO A 129 -18.51 -4.74 5.33
N MET A 130 -19.39 -4.01 4.64
CA MET A 130 -20.84 -4.19 4.79
C MET A 130 -21.27 -5.52 4.12
N PRO A 131 -22.23 -6.24 4.71
CA PRO A 131 -22.76 -7.49 4.16
C PRO A 131 -23.51 -7.31 2.83
#